data_AF-A0A1B1P1J5-F1
#
_entry.id   AF-A0A1B1P1J5-F1
#
_cell.length_a   1.000
_cell.length_b   1.000
_cell.length_c   1.000
_cell.angle_alpha   90.00
_cell.angle_beta   90.00
_cell.angle_gamma   90.00
#
_symmetry.space_group_name_H-M   'P 1'
#
loop_
_entity.id
_entity.type
_entity.pdbx_description
1 polymer ?
#
loop_
_entity_poly.entity_id
_entity_poly.type
_entity_poly.pdbx_seq_one_letter_code
_entity_poly.pdbx_strand_id
1 'polypeptide(L)'
;MAFTPSEIKNKAFTRIKNGFEPTEVEQYLEQLSHEIERLKEDKKQLEKVLEERDAHIQSFKEVEKSVGEAIVSAQRAADETKAAAQKERDAIIQKAQAEASQIVNDGIEKARRLSFQTEDMKRQSKVFRSRFRMLVEAQLDLLKSDDWEYLLNYDLDSQQVTEENFQHLNEQDITAQEKQQAEQANQQPNETSSSETDK
;
A
#
# COMPACT_ATOMS: atom_id res chain seq x y z
N MET A 1 13.76 7.51 87.13
CA MET A 1 13.71 8.70 88.02
C MET A 1 14.22 8.28 89.38
N ALA A 2 14.89 9.19 90.11
CA ALA A 2 15.49 8.89 91.41
C ALA A 2 14.47 8.80 92.56
N PHE A 3 13.25 9.34 92.38
CA PHE A 3 12.17 9.28 93.38
C PHE A 3 10.79 9.20 92.69
N THR A 4 9.83 8.50 93.31
CA THR A 4 8.42 8.45 92.87
C THR A 4 7.56 9.51 93.57
N PRO A 5 6.42 9.96 93.00
CA PRO A 5 5.50 10.88 93.69
C PRO A 5 5.11 10.38 95.08
N SER A 6 4.85 9.06 95.18
CA SER A 6 4.54 8.39 96.45
C SER A 6 5.70 8.39 97.44
N GLU A 7 6.95 8.31 96.98
CA GLU A 7 8.14 8.41 97.85
C GLU A 7 8.37 9.83 98.37
N ILE A 8 7.98 10.85 97.60
CA ILE A 8 8.10 12.26 97.98
C ILE A 8 7.06 12.60 99.05
N LYS A 9 5.81 12.15 98.86
CA LYS A 9 4.72 12.36 99.81
C LYS A 9 4.96 11.64 101.15
N ASN A 10 5.53 10.43 101.13
CA ASN A 10 5.76 9.63 102.34
C ASN A 10 7.13 9.89 103.00
N LYS A 11 7.85 10.94 102.61
CA LYS A 11 9.20 11.21 103.12
C LYS A 11 9.15 11.79 104.54
N ALA A 12 9.67 11.04 105.51
CA ALA A 12 9.85 11.53 106.88
C ALA A 12 11.20 12.25 107.07
N PHE A 13 11.19 13.36 107.81
CA PHE A 13 12.37 14.16 108.16
C PHE A 13 12.62 14.19 109.67
N THR A 14 13.89 14.24 110.07
CA THR A 14 14.29 14.36 111.48
C THR A 14 14.01 15.77 112.01
N ARG A 15 13.41 15.87 113.22
CA ARG A 15 13.08 17.15 113.85
C ARG A 15 14.28 17.72 114.62
N ILE A 16 14.64 18.98 114.38
CA ILE A 16 15.72 19.71 115.06
C ILE A 16 15.21 21.05 115.59
N LYS A 17 15.84 21.59 116.66
CA LYS A 17 15.35 22.77 117.41
C LYS A 17 15.20 24.07 116.59
N ASN A 18 15.92 24.23 115.47
CA ASN A 18 15.83 25.37 114.54
C ASN A 18 15.42 24.91 113.12
N GLY A 19 14.52 23.94 113.00
CA GLY A 19 14.06 23.40 111.72
C GLY A 19 12.89 24.18 111.09
N PHE A 20 12.57 23.83 109.84
CA PHE A 20 11.34 24.28 109.18
C PHE A 20 10.09 23.69 109.84
N GLU A 21 8.96 24.37 109.67
CA GLU A 21 7.68 23.92 110.23
C GLU A 21 7.21 22.64 109.50
N PRO A 22 6.89 21.55 110.24
CA PRO A 22 6.56 20.26 109.63
C PRO A 22 5.37 20.30 108.65
N THR A 23 4.34 21.10 108.94
CA THR A 23 3.10 21.18 108.17
C THR A 23 3.32 21.88 106.81
N GLU A 24 4.11 22.95 106.79
CA GLU A 24 4.52 23.70 105.60
C GLU A 24 5.37 22.82 104.67
N VAL A 25 6.31 22.04 105.25
CA VAL A 25 7.11 21.07 104.51
C VAL A 25 6.21 19.98 103.90
N GLU A 26 5.25 19.46 104.65
CA GLU A 26 4.33 18.42 104.18
C GLU A 26 3.41 18.93 103.05
N GLN A 27 2.89 20.16 103.16
CA GLN A 27 2.16 20.83 102.07
C GLN A 27 3.01 21.02 100.81
N TYR A 28 4.27 21.43 100.96
CA TYR A 28 5.17 21.59 99.82
C TYR A 28 5.49 20.25 99.14
N LEU A 29 5.69 19.17 99.91
CA LEU A 29 5.88 17.82 99.36
C LEU A 29 4.65 17.30 98.64
N GLU A 30 3.44 17.58 99.15
CA GLU A 30 2.18 17.25 98.47
C GLU A 30 2.09 17.97 97.11
N GLN A 31 2.38 19.27 97.08
CA GLN A 31 2.40 20.06 95.85
C GLN A 31 3.47 19.59 94.86
N LEU A 32 4.68 19.26 95.36
CA LEU A 32 5.77 18.73 94.55
C LEU A 32 5.43 17.35 93.98
N SER A 33 4.78 16.48 94.77
CA SER A 33 4.29 15.18 94.32
C SER A 33 3.30 15.33 93.16
N HIS A 34 2.33 16.24 93.30
CA HIS A 34 1.36 16.52 92.23
C HIS A 34 2.01 17.06 90.95
N GLU A 35 2.98 17.97 91.07
CA GLU A 35 3.65 18.51 89.89
C GLU A 35 4.51 17.46 89.18
N ILE A 36 5.20 16.57 89.91
CA ILE A 36 5.94 15.46 89.28
C ILE A 36 4.99 14.47 88.60
N GLU A 37 3.84 14.19 89.19
CA GLU A 37 2.83 13.31 88.59
C GLU A 37 2.27 13.90 87.30
N ARG A 38 1.96 15.21 87.29
CA ARG A 38 1.59 15.95 86.09
C ARG A 38 2.69 15.91 85.03
N LEU A 39 3.94 16.22 85.38
CA LEU A 39 5.07 16.19 84.44
C LEU A 39 5.30 14.79 83.85
N LYS A 40 5.04 13.73 84.63
CA LYS A 40 5.14 12.35 84.16
C LYS A 40 4.06 12.02 83.13
N GLU A 41 2.84 12.48 83.35
CA GLU A 41 1.74 12.31 82.39
C GLU A 41 1.99 13.13 81.12
N ASP A 42 2.41 14.40 81.25
CA ASP A 42 2.77 15.25 80.11
C ASP A 42 3.91 14.62 79.29
N LYS A 43 4.94 14.09 79.95
CA LYS A 43 6.03 13.38 79.29
C LYS A 43 5.52 12.16 78.52
N LYS A 44 4.65 11.37 79.11
CA LYS A 44 4.06 10.18 78.46
C LYS A 44 3.22 10.56 77.24
N GLN A 45 2.46 11.66 77.32
CA GLN A 45 1.70 12.18 76.19
C GLN A 45 2.63 12.68 75.06
N LEU A 46 3.69 13.39 75.41
CA LEU A 46 4.70 13.86 74.45
C LEU A 46 5.43 12.68 73.77
N GLU A 47 5.81 11.65 74.52
CA GLU A 47 6.42 10.44 73.97
C GLU A 47 5.48 9.74 72.98
N LYS A 48 4.19 9.65 73.30
CA LYS A 48 3.18 9.08 72.38
C LYS A 48 3.04 9.91 71.09
N VAL A 49 2.99 11.24 71.21
CA VAL A 49 2.91 12.12 70.03
C VAL A 49 4.17 12.00 69.17
N LEU A 50 5.35 11.90 69.78
CA LEU A 50 6.60 11.68 69.06
C LEU A 50 6.56 10.35 68.28
N GLU A 51 6.13 9.27 68.91
CA GLU A 51 6.03 7.96 68.27
C GLU A 51 5.05 7.99 67.08
N GLU A 52 3.88 8.62 67.23
CA GLU A 52 2.92 8.83 66.14
C GLU A 52 3.50 9.68 65.00
N ARG A 53 4.22 10.76 65.32
CA ARG A 53 4.86 11.62 64.32
C ARG A 53 5.97 10.90 63.57
N ASP A 54 6.79 10.13 64.27
CA ASP A 54 7.88 9.35 63.67
C ASP A 54 7.32 8.29 62.72
N ALA A 55 6.24 7.60 63.10
CA ALA A 55 5.52 6.67 62.23
C ALA A 55 5.00 7.37 60.96
N HIS A 56 4.42 8.56 61.08
CA HIS A 56 3.97 9.34 59.93
C HIS A 56 5.15 9.75 59.03
N ILE A 57 6.24 10.25 59.58
CA ILE A 57 7.43 10.62 58.81
C ILE A 57 7.97 9.42 58.04
N GLN A 58 8.02 8.25 58.67
CA GLN A 58 8.47 7.04 58.02
C GLN A 58 7.55 6.64 56.86
N SER A 59 6.23 6.70 57.05
CA SER A 59 5.27 6.44 55.97
C SER A 59 5.42 7.42 54.80
N PHE A 60 5.65 8.71 55.07
CA PHE A 60 5.87 9.71 54.03
C PHE A 60 7.16 9.46 53.26
N LYS A 61 8.25 9.04 53.93
CA LYS A 61 9.50 8.67 53.26
C LYS A 61 9.32 7.45 52.34
N GLU A 62 8.53 6.47 52.76
CA GLU A 62 8.23 5.30 51.92
C GLU A 62 7.39 5.69 50.69
N VAL A 63 6.39 6.55 50.87
CA VAL A 63 5.60 7.10 49.75
C VAL A 63 6.48 7.93 48.82
N GLU A 64 7.32 8.81 49.34
CA GLU A 64 8.26 9.61 48.55
C GLU A 64 9.17 8.73 47.70
N LYS A 65 9.74 7.68 48.30
CA LYS A 65 10.58 6.72 47.60
C LYS A 65 9.81 6.00 46.50
N SER A 66 8.61 5.50 46.79
CA SER A 66 7.77 4.81 45.81
C SER A 66 7.36 5.71 44.65
N VAL A 67 7.01 6.97 44.94
CA VAL A 67 6.70 7.98 43.92
C VAL A 67 7.93 8.29 43.07
N GLY A 68 9.11 8.43 43.68
CA GLY A 68 10.37 8.62 42.96
C GLY A 68 10.67 7.46 42.01
N GLU A 69 10.53 6.22 42.47
CA GLU A 69 10.69 5.02 41.63
C GLU A 69 9.66 4.97 40.50
N ALA A 70 8.40 5.32 40.78
CA ALA A 70 7.34 5.38 39.78
C ALA A 70 7.62 6.43 38.69
N ILE A 71 8.12 7.61 39.07
CA ILE A 71 8.50 8.68 38.12
C ILE A 71 9.66 8.22 37.23
N VAL A 72 10.69 7.62 37.81
CA VAL A 72 11.84 7.11 37.03
C VAL A 72 11.40 6.00 36.08
N SER A 73 10.52 5.10 36.53
CA SER A 73 9.94 4.06 35.68
C SER A 73 9.12 4.65 34.53
N ALA A 74 8.26 5.62 34.84
CA ALA A 74 7.44 6.31 33.84
C ALA A 74 8.32 7.04 32.80
N GLN A 75 9.41 7.68 33.23
CA GLN A 75 10.35 8.34 32.33
C GLN A 75 11.05 7.33 31.40
N ARG A 76 11.52 6.19 31.94
CA ARG A 76 12.11 5.12 31.12
C ARG A 76 11.12 4.58 30.09
N ALA A 77 9.88 4.29 30.51
CA ALA A 77 8.83 3.82 29.60
C ALA A 77 8.51 4.85 28.50
N ALA A 78 8.50 6.15 28.85
CA ALA A 78 8.31 7.23 27.88
C ALA A 78 9.46 7.30 26.87
N ASP A 79 10.71 7.21 27.33
CA ASP A 79 11.90 7.23 26.47
C ASP A 79 11.96 6.01 25.55
N GLU A 80 11.65 4.82 26.06
CA GLU A 80 11.54 3.58 25.27
C GLU A 80 10.44 3.68 24.20
N THR A 81 9.26 4.18 24.58
CA THR A 81 8.14 4.38 23.66
C THR A 81 8.52 5.38 22.56
N LYS A 82 9.19 6.47 22.91
CA LYS A 82 9.66 7.48 21.95
C LYS A 82 10.70 6.88 21.00
N ALA A 83 11.66 6.09 21.50
CA ALA A 83 12.66 5.43 20.68
C ALA A 83 12.04 4.40 19.72
N ALA A 84 11.07 3.62 20.19
CA ALA A 84 10.32 2.67 19.38
C ALA A 84 9.54 3.37 18.26
N ALA A 85 8.78 4.41 18.59
CA ALA A 85 8.02 5.20 17.62
C ALA A 85 8.93 5.87 16.58
N GLN A 86 10.10 6.36 16.99
CA GLN A 86 11.08 6.94 16.06
C GLN A 86 11.61 5.90 15.08
N LYS A 87 11.96 4.71 15.56
CA LYS A 87 12.43 3.60 14.71
C LYS A 87 11.34 3.15 13.73
N GLU A 88 10.10 3.02 14.19
CA GLU A 88 8.97 2.65 13.35
C GLU A 88 8.69 3.71 12.29
N ARG A 89 8.72 5.00 12.66
CA ARG A 89 8.61 6.12 11.72
C ARG A 89 9.65 6.02 10.61
N ASP A 90 10.92 5.83 10.97
CA ASP A 90 11.99 5.77 9.98
C ASP A 90 11.87 4.52 9.08
N ALA A 91 11.42 3.39 9.62
CA ALA A 91 11.12 2.19 8.84
C ALA A 91 9.95 2.40 7.85
N ILE A 92 8.88 3.07 8.27
CA ILE A 92 7.75 3.42 7.40
C ILE A 92 8.21 4.33 6.26
N ILE A 93 9.00 5.37 6.58
CA ILE A 93 9.54 6.29 5.57
C ILE A 93 10.41 5.54 4.56
N GLN A 94 11.32 4.68 5.02
CA GLN A 94 12.16 3.89 4.12
C GLN A 94 11.35 2.96 3.24
N LYS A 95 10.34 2.28 3.80
CA LYS A 95 9.44 1.40 3.04
C LYS A 95 8.67 2.19 1.98
N ALA A 96 8.08 3.32 2.35
CA ALA A 96 7.36 4.18 1.43
C ALA A 96 8.25 4.71 0.29
N GLN A 97 9.50 5.09 0.60
CA GLN A 97 10.48 5.51 -0.41
C GLN A 97 10.86 4.38 -1.37
N ALA A 98 11.05 3.16 -0.85
CA ALA A 98 11.35 1.99 -1.67
C ALA A 98 10.17 1.65 -2.61
N GLU A 99 8.95 1.60 -2.09
CA GLU A 99 7.73 1.35 -2.88
C GLU A 99 7.52 2.45 -3.93
N ALA A 100 7.69 3.73 -3.56
CA ALA A 100 7.60 4.83 -4.51
C ALA A 100 8.63 4.70 -5.64
N SER A 101 9.88 4.36 -5.29
CA SER A 101 10.94 4.15 -6.29
C SER A 101 10.61 2.99 -7.23
N GLN A 102 10.05 1.91 -6.70
CA GLN A 102 9.61 0.77 -7.50
C GLN A 102 8.47 1.15 -8.46
N ILE A 103 7.45 1.86 -7.98
CA ILE A 103 6.33 2.33 -8.81
C ILE A 103 6.82 3.24 -9.94
N VAL A 104 7.75 4.15 -9.64
CA VAL A 104 8.34 5.03 -10.65
C VAL A 104 9.12 4.25 -11.70
N ASN A 105 9.96 3.30 -11.28
CA ASN A 105 10.72 2.44 -12.20
C ASN A 105 9.80 1.61 -13.09
N ASP A 106 8.79 0.97 -12.52
CA ASP A 106 7.78 0.20 -13.27
C ASP A 106 7.05 1.10 -14.29
N GLY A 107 6.73 2.34 -13.90
CA GLY A 107 6.12 3.34 -14.77
C GLY A 107 7.03 3.71 -15.94
N ILE A 108 8.33 3.96 -15.67
CA ILE A 108 9.32 4.28 -16.71
C ILE A 108 9.50 3.10 -17.68
N GLU A 109 9.57 1.87 -17.18
CA GLU A 109 9.70 0.68 -18.04
C GLU A 109 8.47 0.49 -18.93
N LYS A 110 7.26 0.62 -18.38
CA LYS A 110 6.01 0.57 -19.14
C LYS A 110 5.95 1.66 -20.21
N ALA A 111 6.33 2.90 -19.85
CA ALA A 111 6.36 4.02 -20.79
C ALA A 111 7.36 3.78 -21.93
N ARG A 112 8.55 3.25 -21.60
CA ARG A 112 9.57 2.87 -22.59
C ARG A 112 9.06 1.77 -23.52
N ARG A 113 8.44 0.72 -22.98
CA ARG A 113 7.85 -0.37 -23.76
C ARG A 113 6.76 0.14 -24.71
N LEU A 114 5.86 0.98 -24.22
CA LEU A 114 4.80 1.58 -25.02
C LEU A 114 5.36 2.47 -26.13
N SER A 115 6.43 3.22 -25.84
CA SER A 115 7.12 4.06 -26.83
C SER A 115 7.71 3.20 -27.96
N PHE A 116 8.38 2.10 -27.61
CA PHE A 116 8.90 1.15 -28.61
C PHE A 116 7.78 0.51 -29.45
N GLN A 117 6.70 0.05 -28.81
CA GLN A 117 5.54 -0.52 -29.51
C GLN A 117 4.89 0.50 -30.45
N THR A 118 4.80 1.76 -30.05
CA THR A 118 4.25 2.85 -30.87
C THR A 118 5.12 3.09 -32.10
N GLU A 119 6.44 3.13 -31.94
CA GLU A 119 7.36 3.35 -33.05
C GLU A 119 7.36 2.16 -34.03
N ASP A 120 7.31 0.93 -33.51
CA ASP A 120 7.19 -0.26 -34.35
C ASP A 120 5.85 -0.28 -35.11
N MET A 121 4.73 0.04 -34.44
CA MET A 121 3.43 0.15 -35.08
C MET A 121 3.41 1.21 -36.20
N LYS A 122 4.07 2.36 -35.99
CA LYS A 122 4.24 3.38 -37.05
C LYS A 122 5.05 2.85 -38.22
N ARG A 123 6.13 2.10 -37.96
CA ARG A 123 6.95 1.47 -39.01
C ARG A 123 6.12 0.45 -39.80
N GLN A 124 5.40 -0.43 -39.12
CA GLN A 124 4.50 -1.40 -39.73
C GLN A 124 3.42 -0.71 -40.58
N SER A 125 2.82 0.37 -40.08
CA SER A 125 1.83 1.17 -40.80
C SER A 125 2.40 1.77 -42.09
N LYS A 126 3.63 2.29 -42.07
CA LYS A 126 4.31 2.80 -43.27
C LYS A 126 4.55 1.69 -44.30
N VAL A 127 5.01 0.52 -43.87
CA VAL A 127 5.23 -0.64 -44.74
C VAL A 127 3.92 -1.12 -45.35
N PHE A 128 2.88 -1.26 -44.52
CA PHE A 128 1.54 -1.64 -44.97
C PHE A 128 1.01 -0.64 -46.01
N ARG A 129 1.10 0.67 -45.75
CA ARG A 129 0.69 1.71 -46.69
C ARG A 129 1.42 1.60 -48.04
N SER A 130 2.74 1.37 -48.00
CA SER A 130 3.53 1.19 -49.23
C SER A 130 3.08 -0.03 -50.03
N ARG A 131 2.90 -1.18 -49.36
CA ARG A 131 2.42 -2.42 -49.99
C ARG A 131 1.02 -2.28 -50.56
N PHE A 132 0.11 -1.65 -49.82
CA PHE A 132 -1.25 -1.41 -50.26
C PHE A 132 -1.28 -0.48 -51.48
N ARG A 133 -0.46 0.57 -51.48
CA ARG A 133 -0.32 1.46 -52.64
C ARG A 133 0.16 0.70 -53.88
N MET A 134 1.22 -0.10 -53.77
CA MET A 134 1.72 -0.91 -54.89
C MET A 134 0.64 -1.89 -55.41
N LEU A 135 -0.14 -2.51 -54.51
CA LEU A 135 -1.23 -3.39 -54.92
C LEU A 135 -2.31 -2.63 -55.71
N VAL A 136 -2.73 -1.46 -55.22
CA VAL A 136 -3.74 -0.63 -55.92
C VAL A 136 -3.20 -0.10 -57.25
N GLU A 137 -1.94 0.33 -57.30
CA GLU A 137 -1.29 0.77 -58.54
C GLU A 137 -1.24 -0.38 -59.57
N ALA A 138 -0.86 -1.60 -59.15
CA ALA A 138 -0.86 -2.76 -60.04
C ALA A 138 -2.28 -3.13 -60.57
N GLN A 139 -3.31 -3.02 -59.72
CA GLN A 139 -4.70 -3.24 -60.15
C GLN A 139 -5.18 -2.15 -61.11
N LEU A 140 -4.77 -0.90 -60.86
CA LEU A 140 -5.08 0.22 -61.73
C LEU A 140 -4.36 0.11 -63.09
N ASP A 141 -3.12 -0.37 -63.10
CA ASP A 141 -2.38 -0.62 -64.33
C ASP A 141 -3.01 -1.75 -65.15
N LEU A 142 -3.52 -2.81 -64.52
CA LEU A 142 -4.29 -3.87 -65.19
C LEU A 142 -5.61 -3.34 -65.80
N LEU A 143 -6.27 -2.38 -65.15
CA LEU A 143 -7.47 -1.74 -65.70
C LEU A 143 -7.16 -0.77 -66.84
N LYS A 144 -5.96 -0.20 -66.84
CA LYS A 144 -5.47 0.71 -67.87
C LYS A 144 -4.82 0.00 -69.06
N SER A 145 -4.56 -1.31 -68.97
CA SER A 145 -4.03 -2.02 -70.12
C SER A 145 -5.12 -2.11 -71.19
N ASP A 146 -4.70 -1.90 -72.44
CA ASP A 146 -5.56 -2.01 -73.62
C ASP A 146 -6.10 -3.44 -73.81
N ASP A 147 -5.73 -4.40 -72.95
CA ASP A 147 -6.30 -5.74 -72.87
C ASP A 147 -7.82 -5.68 -72.69
N TRP A 148 -8.34 -4.71 -71.94
CA TRP A 148 -9.78 -4.51 -71.83
C TRP A 148 -10.38 -3.92 -73.10
N GLU A 149 -9.66 -3.06 -73.82
CA GLU A 149 -10.10 -2.51 -75.11
C GLU A 149 -10.13 -3.60 -76.21
N TYR A 150 -9.20 -4.56 -76.14
CA TYR A 150 -9.20 -5.78 -76.96
C TYR A 150 -10.31 -6.76 -76.57
N LEU A 151 -10.52 -7.02 -75.27
CA LEU A 151 -11.55 -7.94 -74.78
C LEU A 151 -12.98 -7.39 -74.88
N LEU A 152 -13.17 -6.07 -74.86
CA LEU A 152 -14.48 -5.43 -75.05
C LEU A 152 -14.74 -4.97 -76.49
N ASN A 153 -13.80 -5.19 -77.42
CA ASN A 153 -14.05 -4.97 -78.84
C ASN A 153 -15.10 -5.98 -79.34
N TYR A 154 -16.36 -5.58 -79.23
CA TYR A 154 -17.54 -6.41 -79.54
C TYR A 154 -17.79 -6.62 -81.04
N ASP A 155 -16.89 -6.15 -81.92
CA ASP A 155 -17.15 -6.01 -83.35
C ASP A 155 -16.33 -6.95 -84.26
N LEU A 156 -15.61 -7.93 -83.71
CA LEU A 156 -14.95 -8.99 -84.48
C LEU A 156 -15.11 -10.32 -83.74
N ASP A 157 -16.27 -10.97 -83.91
CA ASP A 157 -16.46 -12.44 -83.88
C ASP A 157 -17.94 -12.88 -83.78
N SER A 158 -18.91 -12.03 -84.12
CA SER A 158 -20.30 -12.50 -84.30
C SER A 158 -20.51 -13.33 -85.57
N GLN A 159 -19.47 -13.63 -86.36
CA GLN A 159 -19.59 -14.41 -87.61
C GLN A 159 -18.50 -15.47 -87.87
N GLN A 160 -17.58 -15.76 -86.95
CA GLN A 160 -16.63 -16.87 -87.11
C GLN A 160 -16.49 -17.69 -85.83
N VAL A 161 -17.60 -18.26 -85.35
CA VAL A 161 -17.54 -19.51 -84.58
C VAL A 161 -17.28 -20.64 -85.59
N THR A 162 -16.07 -20.65 -86.16
CA THR A 162 -15.54 -21.78 -86.94
C THR A 162 -14.96 -22.81 -85.97
N GLU A 163 -15.09 -24.09 -86.34
CA GLU A 163 -14.94 -25.31 -85.53
C GLU A 163 -13.66 -25.45 -84.68
N GLU A 164 -12.64 -24.59 -84.85
CA GLU A 164 -11.38 -24.66 -84.10
C GLU A 164 -11.56 -24.35 -82.60
N ASN A 165 -12.58 -23.56 -82.22
CA ASN A 165 -12.83 -23.28 -80.81
C ASN A 165 -13.30 -24.49 -80.00
N PHE A 166 -13.82 -25.55 -80.63
CA PHE A 166 -14.20 -26.77 -79.90
C PHE A 166 -13.01 -27.64 -79.46
N GLN A 167 -11.83 -27.46 -80.04
CA GLN A 167 -10.66 -28.30 -79.73
C GLN A 167 -9.90 -27.83 -78.48
N HIS A 168 -10.26 -26.68 -77.90
CA HIS A 168 -9.63 -26.15 -76.69
C HIS A 168 -10.59 -26.01 -75.50
N LEU A 169 -11.83 -26.49 -75.62
CA LEU A 169 -12.71 -26.65 -74.46
C LEU A 169 -12.50 -28.01 -73.80
N ASN A 170 -12.48 -28.01 -72.47
CA ASN A 170 -12.37 -29.21 -71.65
C ASN A 170 -13.62 -30.09 -71.88
N GLU A 171 -13.46 -31.40 -72.03
CA GLU A 171 -14.56 -32.32 -72.41
C GLU A 171 -15.77 -32.33 -71.45
N GLN A 172 -15.65 -31.72 -70.28
CA GLN A 172 -16.72 -31.63 -69.28
C GLN A 172 -17.69 -30.45 -69.49
N ASP A 173 -17.36 -29.49 -70.36
CA ASP A 173 -18.18 -28.30 -70.62
C ASP A 173 -19.02 -28.40 -71.92
N ILE A 174 -18.97 -29.54 -72.62
CA ILE A 174 -19.70 -29.74 -73.88
C ILE A 174 -21.04 -30.40 -73.60
N THR A 175 -22.15 -29.68 -73.86
CA THR A 175 -23.49 -30.23 -73.64
C THR A 175 -23.94 -31.06 -74.85
N ALA A 176 -24.68 -32.15 -74.62
CA ALA A 176 -25.12 -33.07 -75.69
C ALA A 176 -25.92 -32.40 -76.83
N GLN A 177 -26.52 -31.23 -76.56
CA GLN A 177 -27.25 -30.43 -77.55
C GLN A 177 -26.32 -29.70 -78.54
N GLU A 178 -25.11 -29.31 -78.11
CA GLU A 178 -24.15 -28.58 -78.95
C GLU A 178 -23.46 -29.51 -79.95
N LYS A 179 -23.23 -30.78 -79.58
CA LYS A 179 -22.76 -31.83 -80.51
C LYS A 179 -23.75 -32.09 -81.65
N GLN A 180 -25.04 -32.10 -81.34
CA GLN A 180 -26.09 -32.37 -82.34
C GLN A 180 -26.29 -31.22 -83.33
N GLN A 181 -26.00 -29.98 -82.93
CA GLN A 181 -26.06 -28.81 -83.82
C GLN A 181 -24.88 -28.79 -84.80
N ALA A 182 -23.68 -29.18 -84.37
CA ALA A 182 -22.51 -29.31 -85.24
C ALA A 182 -22.72 -30.40 -86.32
N GLU A 183 -23.33 -31.53 -85.96
CA GLU A 183 -23.63 -32.61 -86.92
C GLU A 183 -24.71 -32.19 -87.96
N GLN A 184 -25.64 -31.31 -87.60
CA GLN A 184 -26.66 -30.78 -88.52
C GLN A 184 -26.12 -29.74 -89.51
N ALA A 185 -25.13 -28.95 -89.10
CA ALA A 185 -24.47 -27.97 -89.98
C ALA A 185 -23.69 -28.65 -91.13
N ASN A 186 -23.32 -29.92 -90.98
CA ASN A 186 -22.53 -30.68 -91.95
C ASN A 186 -23.35 -31.30 -93.11
N GLN A 187 -24.66 -31.04 -93.21
CA GLN A 187 -25.55 -31.63 -94.23
C GLN A 187 -26.14 -30.67 -95.28
N GLN A 188 -25.70 -29.41 -95.35
CA GLN A 188 -26.09 -28.52 -96.46
C GLN A 188 -24.88 -28.22 -97.36
N PRO A 189 -24.85 -28.78 -98.60
CA PRO A 189 -23.80 -28.49 -99.56
C PRO A 189 -23.93 -27.05 -100.05
N ASN A 190 -22.81 -26.35 -99.99
CA ASN A 190 -22.57 -25.03 -100.53
C ASN A 190 -22.86 -25.03 -102.04
N GLU A 191 -23.88 -24.28 -102.49
CA GLU A 191 -24.06 -23.95 -103.91
C GLU A 191 -23.84 -22.46 -104.15
N THR A 192 -23.02 -22.22 -105.18
CA THR A 192 -22.82 -21.00 -105.95
C THR A 192 -21.78 -20.03 -105.37
N SER A 193 -20.50 -20.18 -105.76
CA SER A 193 -19.93 -19.71 -107.05
C SER A 193 -20.03 -18.18 -107.15
N SER A 194 -18.95 -17.47 -106.84
CA SER A 194 -17.83 -17.14 -107.74
C SER A 194 -18.10 -15.86 -108.55
N SER A 195 -17.31 -14.83 -108.26
CA SER A 195 -16.60 -13.97 -109.22
C SER A 195 -15.73 -13.02 -108.38
N GLU A 196 -14.40 -13.14 -108.43
CA GLU A 196 -13.57 -12.38 -109.38
C GLU A 196 -13.53 -10.88 -109.01
N THR A 197 -12.41 -10.18 -108.83
CA THR A 197 -10.96 -10.46 -108.93
C THR A 197 -10.25 -9.22 -108.35
N ASP A 198 -8.99 -9.40 -107.98
CA ASP A 198 -7.92 -8.37 -107.89
C ASP A 198 -7.98 -7.30 -106.80
N LYS A 199 -7.27 -7.58 -105.70
CA LYS A 199 -5.99 -6.91 -105.40
C LYS A 199 -5.15 -7.64 -104.35
#